data_AF-A0A8X8YSR3-F1
#
_entry.id   AF-A0A8X8YSR3-F1
#
_cell.length_a   1.000
_cell.length_b   1.000
_cell.length_c   1.000
_cell.angle_alpha   90.00
_cell.angle_beta   90.00
_cell.angle_gamma   90.00
#
_symmetry.space_group_name_H-M   'P 1'
#
loop_
_entity.id
_entity.type
_entity.pdbx_description
1 polymer ?
#
loop_
_entity_poly.entity_id
_entity_poly.type
_entity_poly.pdbx_seq_one_letter_code
_entity_poly.pdbx_strand_id
1 'polypeptide(L)'
;MAASTFSDDPVSLSGKIPLVHSWSKARSHPSELTAGFYNTSVRDGYGPIVEMFSRNSCQVILPGFDLSDDRQPTESWSSQETLVISKNLTGENAVANLFTYQRMGAEFFSPEHFPRFTQFVRGLNEPAPNRSLV
;
A
#
# COMPACT_ATOMS: atom_id res chain seq x y z
N MET A 1 0.55 -14.47 -21.00
CA MET A 1 0.91 -13.27 -20.19
C MET A 1 1.43 -13.75 -18.84
N ALA A 2 2.17 -12.95 -18.07
CA ALA A 2 2.98 -13.39 -16.91
C ALA A 2 2.44 -14.61 -16.11
N ALA A 3 1.17 -14.62 -15.67
CA ALA A 3 0.57 -15.75 -14.96
C ALA A 3 0.64 -17.10 -15.71
N SER A 4 0.39 -17.11 -17.02
CA SER A 4 0.53 -18.30 -17.86
C SER A 4 1.98 -18.60 -18.25
N THR A 5 2.87 -17.61 -18.15
CA THR A 5 4.29 -17.78 -18.49
C THR A 5 5.07 -18.40 -17.34
N PHE A 6 4.67 -18.10 -16.11
CA PHE A 6 5.32 -18.54 -14.87
C PHE A 6 4.47 -19.53 -14.07
N SER A 7 3.54 -20.25 -14.72
CA SER A 7 2.60 -21.15 -14.03
C SER A 7 3.28 -22.35 -13.37
N ASP A 8 4.41 -22.81 -13.94
CA ASP A 8 5.17 -23.95 -13.44
C ASP A 8 6.41 -23.54 -12.64
N ASP A 9 6.64 -22.23 -12.49
CA ASP A 9 7.77 -21.69 -11.73
C ASP A 9 7.37 -21.36 -10.29
N PRO A 10 8.25 -21.55 -9.28
CA PRO A 10 7.97 -21.21 -7.89
C PRO A 10 8.11 -19.70 -7.63
N VAL A 11 7.46 -18.87 -8.45
CA VAL A 11 7.51 -17.40 -8.36
C VAL A 11 6.16 -16.84 -7.96
N SER A 12 6.19 -15.84 -7.08
CA SER A 12 5.00 -15.06 -6.75
C SER A 12 4.88 -13.89 -7.71
N LEU A 13 3.71 -13.76 -8.35
CA LEU A 13 3.40 -12.58 -9.15
C LEU A 13 2.77 -11.51 -8.27
N SER A 14 3.16 -10.26 -8.51
CA SER A 14 2.57 -9.12 -7.84
C SER A 14 2.42 -7.95 -8.81
N GLY A 15 1.35 -7.18 -8.67
CA GLY A 15 1.22 -5.88 -9.33
C GLY A 15 1.17 -4.74 -8.33
N LYS A 16 1.73 -3.61 -8.75
CA LYS A 16 1.71 -2.38 -7.97
C LYS A 16 0.48 -1.56 -8.36
N ILE A 17 -0.32 -1.18 -7.37
CA ILE A 17 -1.38 -0.20 -7.55
C ILE A 17 -0.84 1.14 -7.03
N PRO A 18 -0.65 2.17 -7.88
CA PRO A 18 -0.26 3.50 -7.44
C PRO A 18 -1.24 4.08 -6.41
N LEU A 19 -0.70 4.75 -5.39
CA LEU A 19 -1.50 5.58 -4.49
C LEU A 19 -1.67 6.97 -5.11
N VAL A 20 -2.91 7.37 -5.36
CA VAL A 20 -3.25 8.66 -5.98
C VAL A 20 -4.00 9.52 -4.96
N HIS A 21 -3.28 9.97 -3.93
CA HIS A 21 -3.87 10.62 -2.76
C HIS A 21 -4.28 12.10 -2.93
N SER A 22 -3.75 12.81 -3.93
CA SER A 22 -4.02 14.24 -4.12
C SER A 22 -5.48 14.44 -4.49
N TRP A 23 -6.13 15.45 -3.91
CA TRP A 23 -7.55 15.75 -4.18
C TRP A 23 -8.55 14.63 -3.85
N SER A 24 -8.15 13.67 -3.03
CA SER A 24 -9.02 12.58 -2.57
C SER A 24 -10.24 13.02 -1.79
N LYS A 25 -10.12 14.11 -1.03
CA LYS A 25 -11.25 14.70 -0.31
C LYS A 25 -12.23 15.42 -1.24
N ALA A 26 -11.86 15.68 -2.50
CA ALA A 26 -12.77 16.29 -3.46
C ALA A 26 -13.82 15.27 -3.91
N ARG A 27 -15.10 15.65 -3.90
CA ARG A 27 -16.22 14.79 -4.30
C ARG A 27 -16.01 14.11 -5.67
N SER A 28 -15.29 14.78 -6.57
CA SER A 28 -15.04 14.30 -7.93
C SER A 28 -13.85 13.34 -8.06
N HIS A 29 -13.04 13.11 -7.01
CA HIS A 29 -11.86 12.24 -7.05
C HIS A 29 -10.96 12.46 -8.30
N PRO A 30 -10.65 13.72 -8.68
CA PRO A 30 -10.19 14.04 -10.02
C PRO A 30 -8.83 13.40 -10.36
N SER A 31 -7.94 13.27 -9.37
CA SER A 31 -6.63 12.63 -9.58
C SER A 31 -6.76 11.13 -9.82
N GLU A 32 -7.62 10.43 -9.08
CA GLU A 32 -7.91 9.01 -9.30
C GLU A 32 -8.53 8.77 -10.68
N LEU A 33 -9.55 9.57 -11.05
CA LEU A 33 -10.22 9.48 -12.34
C LEU A 33 -9.24 9.65 -13.51
N THR A 34 -8.37 10.66 -13.43
CA THR A 34 -7.36 10.93 -14.48
C THR A 34 -6.26 9.88 -14.53
N ALA A 35 -5.97 9.22 -13.41
CA ALA A 35 -5.07 8.07 -13.34
C ALA A 35 -5.72 6.75 -13.82
N GLY A 36 -7.02 6.78 -14.15
CA GLY A 36 -7.77 5.61 -14.64
C GLY A 36 -8.48 4.80 -13.56
N PHE A 37 -8.44 5.26 -12.31
CA PHE A 37 -9.21 4.68 -11.20
C PHE A 37 -10.58 5.35 -11.16
N TYR A 38 -11.61 4.65 -11.62
CA TYR A 38 -12.97 5.19 -11.58
C TYR A 38 -13.59 5.05 -10.17
N ASN A 39 -12.96 5.70 -9.20
CA ASN A 39 -13.38 5.80 -7.81
C ASN A 39 -14.27 7.04 -7.62
N THR A 40 -15.39 6.89 -6.91
CA THR A 40 -16.32 8.00 -6.62
C THR A 40 -16.95 7.81 -5.25
N SER A 41 -17.65 8.83 -4.74
CA SER A 41 -18.36 8.74 -3.45
C SER A 41 -19.42 7.63 -3.35
N VAL A 42 -19.84 7.02 -4.47
CA VAL A 42 -20.85 5.95 -4.53
C VAL A 42 -20.33 4.67 -5.19
N ARG A 43 -19.05 4.62 -5.58
CA ARG A 43 -18.47 3.49 -6.32
C ARG A 43 -17.03 3.28 -5.90
N ASP A 44 -16.74 2.07 -5.43
CA ASP A 44 -15.38 1.61 -5.20
C ASP A 44 -14.67 1.35 -6.54
N GLY A 45 -13.66 2.17 -6.84
CA GLY A 45 -12.83 2.05 -8.04
C GLY A 45 -11.75 0.97 -7.95
N TYR A 46 -11.45 0.45 -6.76
CA TYR A 46 -10.35 -0.47 -6.50
C TYR A 46 -10.78 -1.93 -6.40
N GLY A 47 -11.99 -2.19 -5.90
CA GLY A 47 -12.54 -3.55 -5.76
C GLY A 47 -12.41 -4.41 -7.03
N PRO A 48 -12.85 -3.94 -8.22
CA PRO A 48 -12.71 -4.70 -9.47
C PRO A 48 -11.25 -4.98 -9.88
N ILE A 49 -10.33 -4.10 -9.50
CA ILE A 49 -8.89 -4.28 -9.76
C ILE A 49 -8.39 -5.42 -8.90
N VAL A 50 -8.66 -5.40 -7.60
CA VAL A 50 -8.23 -6.46 -6.69
C VAL A 50 -8.86 -7.80 -7.02
N GLU A 51 -10.13 -7.82 -7.40
CA GLU A 51 -10.76 -9.05 -7.88
C GLU A 51 -10.02 -9.63 -9.10
N MET A 52 -9.61 -8.78 -10.04
CA MET A 52 -8.80 -9.20 -11.19
C MET A 52 -7.45 -9.77 -10.76
N PHE A 53 -6.75 -9.14 -9.81
CA PHE A 53 -5.50 -9.66 -9.24
C PHE A 53 -5.69 -11.02 -8.56
N SER A 54 -6.72 -11.16 -7.73
CA SER A 54 -7.04 -12.41 -7.03
C SER A 54 -7.36 -13.55 -7.99
N ARG A 55 -8.13 -13.30 -9.06
CA ARG A 55 -8.45 -14.32 -10.09
C ARG A 55 -7.21 -14.86 -10.81
N ASN A 56 -6.12 -14.10 -10.82
CA ASN A 56 -4.86 -14.48 -11.47
C ASN A 56 -3.77 -14.88 -10.46
N SER A 57 -4.12 -15.15 -9.19
CA SER A 57 -3.17 -15.49 -8.13
C SER A 57 -2.04 -14.47 -7.98
N CYS A 58 -2.35 -13.19 -8.22
CA CYS A 58 -1.39 -12.10 -8.23
C CYS A 58 -1.57 -11.23 -6.98
N GLN A 59 -0.49 -11.01 -6.24
CA GLN A 59 -0.47 -10.18 -5.04
C GLN A 59 -0.52 -8.69 -5.40
N VAL A 60 -0.94 -7.87 -4.45
CA VAL A 60 -1.03 -6.41 -4.63
C VAL A 60 -0.02 -5.71 -3.75
N ILE A 61 0.77 -4.83 -4.36
CA ILE A 61 1.69 -3.93 -3.67
C ILE A 61 1.04 -2.55 -3.58
N LEU A 62 0.79 -2.10 -2.35
CA LEU A 62 0.25 -0.77 -2.05
C LEU A 62 1.36 0.15 -1.50
N PRO A 63 1.69 1.27 -2.16
CA PRO A 63 2.62 2.26 -1.64
C PRO A 63 1.94 3.21 -0.64
N GLY A 64 2.75 4.00 0.08
CA GLY A 64 2.27 5.10 0.92
C GLY A 64 1.76 4.69 2.31
N PHE A 65 2.27 3.58 2.83
CA PHE A 65 2.03 3.15 4.21
C PHE A 65 2.79 4.01 5.25
N ASP A 66 3.77 4.80 4.80
CA ASP A 66 4.55 5.76 5.58
C ASP A 66 3.95 7.17 5.64
N LEU A 67 2.87 7.43 4.88
CA LEU A 67 2.26 8.75 4.77
C LEU A 67 1.35 9.06 5.97
N SER A 68 1.56 10.23 6.57
CA SER A 68 0.71 10.81 7.63
C SER A 68 0.11 12.13 7.16
N ASP A 69 -1.19 12.33 7.38
CA ASP A 69 -1.91 13.55 6.97
C ASP A 69 -1.28 14.82 7.55
N ASP A 70 -0.73 14.75 8.77
CA ASP A 70 -0.08 15.88 9.46
C ASP A 70 1.16 16.42 8.74
N ARG A 71 1.74 15.64 7.82
CA ARG A 71 2.93 16.04 7.05
C ARG A 71 2.59 16.63 5.69
N GLN A 72 1.30 16.69 5.34
CA GLN A 72 0.88 17.10 4.02
C GLN A 72 0.36 18.54 4.01
N PRO A 73 0.69 19.36 2.99
CA PRO A 73 0.14 20.72 2.89
C PRO A 73 -1.38 20.67 2.88
N THR A 74 -2.03 21.55 3.65
CA THR A 74 -3.49 21.65 3.72
C THR A 74 -4.16 21.79 2.35
N GLU A 75 -3.45 22.40 1.39
CA GLU A 75 -3.88 22.60 0.01
C GLU A 75 -3.90 21.33 -0.85
N SER A 76 -3.32 20.21 -0.40
CA SER A 76 -3.30 18.98 -1.19
C SER A 76 -4.65 18.26 -1.22
N TRP A 77 -5.57 18.63 -0.32
CA TRP A 77 -6.86 17.98 -0.12
C TRP A 77 -6.75 16.45 -0.02
N SER A 78 -5.65 15.96 0.55
CA SER A 78 -5.39 14.54 0.73
C SER A 78 -5.89 14.01 2.07
N SER A 79 -6.38 12.78 2.05
CA SER A 79 -6.57 11.91 3.22
C SER A 79 -5.61 10.72 3.14
N GLN A 80 -5.41 10.01 4.26
CA GLN A 80 -4.87 8.65 4.29
C GLN A 80 -5.79 7.63 3.59
N GLU A 81 -5.97 7.79 2.27
CA GLU A 81 -6.70 6.84 1.44
C GLU A 81 -6.03 5.48 1.38
N THR A 82 -4.71 5.38 1.62
CA THR A 82 -4.00 4.11 1.67
C THR A 82 -4.63 3.14 2.67
N LEU A 83 -5.14 3.65 3.80
CA LEU A 83 -5.82 2.85 4.83
C LEU A 83 -7.25 2.47 4.44
N VAL A 84 -7.93 3.28 3.62
CA VAL A 84 -9.29 2.99 3.13
C VAL A 84 -9.24 2.02 1.97
N ILE A 85 -8.33 2.26 1.03
CA ILE A 85 -7.97 1.36 -0.05
C ILE A 85 -7.52 0.04 0.56
N SER A 86 -6.55 0.02 1.48
CA SER A 86 -6.13 -1.24 2.11
C SER A 86 -7.31 -1.96 2.75
N LYS A 87 -8.12 -1.31 3.62
CA LYS A 87 -9.32 -1.92 4.22
C LYS A 87 -10.30 -2.51 3.22
N ASN A 88 -10.58 -1.80 2.12
CA ASN A 88 -11.47 -2.28 1.06
C ASN A 88 -10.85 -3.45 0.27
N LEU A 89 -9.52 -3.45 0.12
CA LEU A 89 -8.78 -4.46 -0.63
C LEU A 89 -8.40 -5.71 0.17
N THR A 90 -8.24 -5.61 1.50
CA THR A 90 -7.77 -6.69 2.36
C THR A 90 -8.89 -7.44 3.08
N GLY A 91 -10.11 -6.92 3.10
CA GLY A 91 -11.14 -7.42 4.02
C GLY A 91 -10.66 -7.33 5.48
N GLU A 92 -11.49 -7.76 6.43
CA GLU A 92 -11.18 -7.63 7.86
C GLU A 92 -9.99 -8.49 8.34
N ASN A 93 -9.40 -9.34 7.47
CA ASN A 93 -8.41 -10.36 7.85
C ASN A 93 -7.11 -10.40 7.02
N ALA A 94 -6.86 -9.55 6.02
CA ALA A 94 -5.55 -9.65 5.36
C ALA A 94 -4.44 -9.03 6.22
N VAL A 95 -3.50 -9.90 6.55
CA VAL A 95 -2.22 -9.55 7.14
C VAL A 95 -1.30 -9.08 6.00
N ALA A 96 -0.62 -7.95 6.19
CA ALA A 96 0.44 -7.53 5.29
C ALA A 96 1.60 -8.53 5.39
N ASN A 97 1.70 -9.45 4.43
CA ASN A 97 2.69 -10.53 4.44
C ASN A 97 4.06 -10.12 3.87
N LEU A 98 4.16 -8.96 3.23
CA LEU A 98 5.36 -8.48 2.54
C LEU A 98 5.45 -6.96 2.65
N PHE A 99 6.65 -6.46 2.99
CA PHE A 99 6.97 -5.04 2.99
C PHE A 99 8.08 -4.76 1.98
N THR A 100 7.92 -3.70 1.19
CA THR A 100 8.95 -3.23 0.25
C THR A 100 9.36 -1.82 0.62
N TYR A 101 10.62 -1.64 1.03
CA TYR A 101 11.19 -0.32 1.32
C TYR A 101 11.66 0.38 0.04
N GLN A 102 11.29 1.66 -0.12
CA GLN A 102 11.66 2.47 -1.27
C GLN A 102 12.19 3.83 -0.77
N ARG A 103 13.44 4.28 -1.04
CA ARG A 103 14.56 3.72 -1.82
C ARG A 103 15.82 3.57 -0.96
N MET A 104 16.70 2.64 -1.31
CA MET A 104 18.02 2.48 -0.67
C MET A 104 19.06 3.39 -1.35
N GLY A 105 19.03 4.68 -1.04
CA GLY A 105 20.02 5.66 -1.52
C GLY A 105 21.27 5.73 -0.62
N ALA A 106 22.27 6.53 -1.00
CA ALA A 106 23.48 6.71 -0.19
C ALA A 106 23.18 7.21 1.23
N GLU A 107 22.18 8.09 1.35
CA GLU A 107 21.72 8.65 2.62
C GLU A 107 21.10 7.58 3.56
N PHE A 108 20.44 6.57 2.98
CA PHE A 108 19.90 5.43 3.75
C PHE A 108 20.99 4.60 4.44
N PHE A 109 22.17 4.51 3.82
CA PHE A 109 23.32 3.76 4.34
C PHE A 109 24.21 4.59 5.27
N SER A 110 23.81 5.81 5.63
CA SER A 110 24.57 6.63 6.58
C SER A 110 24.60 5.98 7.97
N PRO A 111 25.66 6.24 8.77
CA PRO A 111 25.74 5.78 10.16
C PRO A 111 24.54 6.21 11.02
N GLU A 112 23.86 7.29 10.66
CA GLU A 112 22.71 7.83 11.38
C GLU A 112 21.40 7.11 11.03
N HIS A 113 21.24 6.61 9.79
CA HIS A 113 19.98 6.08 9.28
C HIS A 113 19.92 4.56 9.18
N PHE A 114 21.01 3.91 8.75
CA PHE A 114 21.00 2.47 8.57
C PHE A 114 20.68 1.70 9.87
N PRO A 115 21.21 2.09 11.06
CA PRO A 115 20.84 1.42 12.31
C PRO A 115 19.33 1.49 12.60
N ARG A 116 18.67 2.61 12.30
CA ARG A 116 17.21 2.76 12.50
C ARG A 116 16.43 1.79 11.61
N PHE A 117 16.84 1.63 10.35
CA PHE A 117 16.22 0.65 9.46
C PHE A 117 16.40 -0.78 9.99
N THR A 118 17.60 -1.14 10.45
CA THR A 118 17.82 -2.50 11.00
C THR A 118 16.98 -2.76 12.25
N GLN A 119 16.76 -1.74 13.09
CA GLN A 119 15.86 -1.84 14.24
C GLN A 119 14.40 -2.03 13.79
N PHE A 120 13.95 -1.28 12.78
CA PHE A 120 12.63 -1.46 12.18
C PHE A 120 12.43 -2.90 11.66
N VAL A 121 13.39 -3.43 10.88
CA VAL A 121 13.32 -4.80 10.35
C VAL A 121 13.26 -5.85 11.47
N ARG A 122 14.00 -5.64 12.58
CA ARG A 122 13.92 -6.53 13.74
C ARG A 122 12.53 -6.53 14.36
N GLY A 123 11.92 -5.35 14.50
CA GLY A 123 10.57 -5.20 15.04
C GLY A 123 9.47 -5.85 14.19
N LEU A 124 9.68 -6.03 12.87
CA LEU A 124 8.70 -6.72 12.01
C LEU A 124 8.55 -8.21 12.32
N ASN A 125 9.56 -8.84 12.93
CA ASN A 125 9.55 -10.27 13.26
C ASN A 125 9.22 -10.53 14.75
N GLU A 126 8.98 -9.49 15.53
CA GLU A 126 8.61 -9.64 16.94
C GLU A 126 7.09 -9.90 17.06
N PRO A 127 6.65 -10.92 17.82
CA PRO A 127 5.23 -11.07 18.12
C PRO A 127 4.74 -9.82 18.84
N ALA A 128 3.57 -9.29 18.44
CA ALA A 128 3.02 -8.08 19.03
C ALA A 128 3.06 -8.17 20.56
N PRO A 129 3.54 -7.13 21.26
CA PRO A 129 3.62 -7.17 22.71
C PRO A 129 2.22 -7.46 23.26
N ASN A 130 2.13 -8.43 24.18
CA ASN A 130 0.90 -8.72 24.91
C ASN A 130 0.38 -7.41 25.51
N ARG A 131 -0.61 -6.80 24.86
CA ARG A 131 -1.43 -5.74 25.44
C ARG A 131 -2.39 -6.39 26.43
N SER A 132 -1.84 -6.93 27.51
CA SER A 132 -2.60 -7.15 28.73
C SER A 132 -2.98 -5.77 29.27
N LEU A 133 -4.28 -5.54 29.26
CA LEU A 133 -4.98 -4.36 29.78
C LEU A 133 -4.40 -3.95 31.15
N VAL A 134 -3.97 -2.69 31.24
CA VAL A 134 -3.95 -1.91 32.48
C VAL A 134 -4.77 -0.66 32.22
#